data_AF-A0A959Q4Z9-F1
#
_entry.id   AF-A0A959Q4Z9-F1
#
_cell.length_a   1.000
_cell.length_b   1.000
_cell.length_c   1.000
_cell.angle_alpha   90.00
_cell.angle_beta   90.00
_cell.angle_gamma   90.00
#
_symmetry.space_group_name_H-M   'P 1'
#
loop_
_entity.id
_entity.type
_entity.pdbx_description
1 polymer ?
#
loop_
_entity_poly.entity_id
_entity_poly.type
_entity_poly.pdbx_seq_one_letter_code
_entity_poly.pdbx_strand_id
1 'polypeptide(L)'
;MQKLIFGAVIIFLMAQCGEKTASIELFDGSTLQGWHSDVPELDTNSLARDPFIVRKGMLVSLGTPGGHLITDSVYSDYALDVEYRFAGEPGNCGVLVHASTPRFLYGMFPKSIEVQMMHENAGDFWCIGEDITVPDMVERRGPKDEWGGTEGKKRRILNLTDGSEKPVGEWNQMHIECLGRAVKVWVNGDLVNSGTDCTADHGQIALQAEGSEVEFRKVTLSPLKQLSADDAFSSGAK
;
A
#
# COMPACT_ATOMS: atom_id res chain seq x y z
N MET A 1 62.36 34.70 -29.93
CA MET A 1 62.14 33.51 -29.07
C MET A 1 60.90 33.74 -28.24
N GLN A 2 59.74 33.28 -28.71
CA GLN A 2 58.45 33.48 -28.05
C GLN A 2 57.99 32.11 -27.55
N LYS A 3 57.98 31.91 -26.23
CA LYS A 3 57.61 30.64 -25.60
C LYS A 3 56.08 30.55 -25.55
N LEU A 4 55.49 29.68 -26.36
CA LEU A 4 54.08 29.28 -26.21
C LEU A 4 53.96 28.35 -25.00
N ILE A 5 53.12 28.74 -24.03
CA ILE A 5 52.72 27.89 -22.90
C ILE A 5 51.39 27.24 -23.30
N PHE A 6 51.42 25.93 -23.55
CA PHE A 6 50.21 25.13 -23.71
C PHE A 6 49.64 24.84 -22.31
N GLY A 7 48.54 25.50 -21.96
CA GLY A 7 47.77 25.19 -20.75
C GLY A 7 46.91 23.96 -21.00
N ALA A 8 47.17 22.87 -20.27
CA ALA A 8 46.33 21.68 -20.29
C ALA A 8 45.02 21.96 -19.53
N VAL A 9 43.89 21.94 -20.24
CA VAL A 9 42.55 21.99 -19.62
C VAL A 9 42.21 20.60 -19.13
N ILE A 10 42.25 20.40 -17.81
CA ILE A 10 41.79 19.16 -17.17
C ILE A 10 40.27 19.26 -17.03
N ILE A 11 39.54 18.53 -17.87
CA ILE A 11 38.09 18.36 -17.76
C ILE A 11 37.83 17.35 -16.64
N PHE A 12 37.39 17.83 -15.48
CA PHE A 12 36.86 16.98 -14.41
C PHE A 12 35.48 16.45 -14.83
N LEU A 13 35.43 15.22 -15.33
CA LEU A 13 34.19 14.46 -15.41
C LEU A 13 33.75 14.13 -13.97
N MET A 14 32.83 14.91 -13.42
CA MET A 14 32.11 14.51 -12.21
C MET A 14 31.23 13.32 -12.57
N ALA A 15 31.65 12.12 -12.19
CA ALA A 15 30.77 10.97 -12.16
C ALA A 15 29.68 11.25 -11.11
N GLN A 16 28.47 11.57 -11.57
CA GLN A 16 27.29 11.53 -10.71
C GLN A 16 27.03 10.07 -10.36
N CYS A 17 27.59 9.64 -9.24
CA CYS A 17 27.14 8.44 -8.54
C CYS A 17 25.75 8.77 -7.99
N GLY A 18 24.70 8.49 -8.76
CA GLY A 18 23.34 8.57 -8.24
C GLY A 18 23.20 7.51 -7.16
N GLU A 19 23.10 7.93 -5.90
CA GLU A 19 22.71 7.03 -4.82
C GLU A 19 21.36 6.42 -5.20
N LYS A 20 21.38 5.12 -5.53
CA LYS A 20 20.17 4.31 -5.47
C LYS A 20 19.85 4.17 -3.99
N THR A 21 18.94 5.00 -3.50
CA THR A 21 18.36 4.78 -2.18
C THR A 21 17.83 3.34 -2.14
N ALA A 22 18.33 2.55 -1.19
CA ALA A 22 18.05 1.13 -1.12
C ALA A 22 16.60 0.86 -0.71
N SER A 23 16.05 -0.27 -1.13
CA SER A 23 14.76 -0.77 -0.64
C SER A 23 14.80 -1.01 0.87
N ILE A 24 13.67 -0.79 1.53
CA ILE A 24 13.45 -0.99 2.96
C ILE A 24 12.56 -2.21 3.14
N GLU A 25 13.05 -3.23 3.84
CA GLU A 25 12.20 -4.31 4.34
C GLU A 25 11.41 -3.77 5.53
N LEU A 26 10.12 -3.46 5.32
CA LEU A 26 9.28 -2.99 6.41
C LEU A 26 8.97 -4.12 7.39
N PHE A 27 9.05 -5.38 6.96
CA PHE A 27 9.02 -6.53 7.84
C PHE A 27 10.26 -7.40 7.62
N ASP A 28 11.04 -7.61 8.68
CA ASP A 28 12.34 -8.30 8.66
C ASP A 28 12.25 -9.84 8.75
N GLY A 29 11.03 -10.40 8.81
CA GLY A 29 10.81 -11.83 8.98
C GLY A 29 10.83 -12.31 10.44
N SER A 30 11.03 -11.44 11.42
CA SER A 30 11.28 -11.83 12.81
C SER A 30 10.62 -10.94 13.86
N THR A 31 10.49 -9.64 13.61
CA THR A 31 9.93 -8.66 14.55
C THR A 31 8.99 -7.68 13.84
N LEU A 32 8.18 -6.98 14.62
CA LEU A 32 7.37 -5.85 14.14
C LEU A 32 8.05 -4.51 14.45
N GLN A 33 9.39 -4.47 14.47
CA GLN A 33 10.13 -3.23 14.69
C GLN A 33 9.83 -2.22 13.57
N GLY A 34 9.59 -0.97 13.95
CA GLY A 34 9.15 0.08 13.02
C GLY A 34 7.64 0.12 12.81
N TRP A 35 6.87 -0.63 13.60
CA TRP A 35 5.41 -0.62 13.61
C TRP A 35 4.85 -0.46 15.03
N HIS A 36 3.64 0.06 15.11
CA HIS A 36 2.79 0.03 16.30
C HIS A 36 1.36 -0.41 15.94
N SER A 37 0.67 -1.06 16.87
CA SER A 37 -0.73 -1.44 16.71
C SER A 37 -1.67 -0.35 17.21
N ASP A 38 -2.72 -0.06 16.44
CA ASP A 38 -3.88 0.74 16.84
C ASP A 38 -5.13 -0.13 16.77
N VAL A 39 -5.57 -0.61 17.94
CA VAL A 39 -6.63 -1.62 18.09
C VAL A 39 -7.60 -1.14 19.16
N PRO A 40 -8.78 -0.60 18.79
CA PRO A 40 -9.70 0.02 19.74
C PRO A 40 -10.13 -0.86 20.92
N GLU A 41 -10.18 -2.19 20.73
CA GLU A 41 -10.53 -3.10 21.83
C GLU A 41 -9.48 -3.11 22.95
N LEU A 42 -8.19 -2.95 22.62
CA LEU A 42 -7.10 -2.99 23.60
C LEU A 42 -7.12 -1.79 24.58
N ASP A 43 -7.78 -0.69 24.21
CA ASP A 43 -7.96 0.48 25.09
C ASP A 43 -8.79 0.15 26.34
N THR A 44 -9.74 -0.79 26.22
CA THR A 44 -10.71 -1.11 27.27
C THR A 44 -10.58 -2.53 27.78
N ASN A 45 -9.91 -3.41 27.03
CA ASN A 45 -9.69 -4.80 27.38
C ASN A 45 -8.20 -5.16 27.26
N SER A 46 -7.45 -4.96 28.34
CA SER A 46 -6.01 -5.29 28.39
C SER A 46 -5.71 -6.79 28.32
N LEU A 47 -6.73 -7.66 28.33
CA LEU A 47 -6.59 -9.11 28.17
C LEU A 47 -6.86 -9.57 26.74
N ALA A 48 -7.37 -8.70 25.86
CA ALA A 48 -7.50 -9.03 24.45
C ALA A 48 -6.12 -9.24 23.83
N ARG A 49 -6.07 -10.15 22.85
CA ARG A 49 -4.85 -10.43 22.10
C ARG A 49 -4.55 -9.29 21.14
N ASP A 50 -3.27 -9.05 20.87
CA ASP A 50 -2.89 -8.26 19.69
C ASP A 50 -3.23 -9.09 18.43
N PRO A 51 -3.98 -8.54 17.46
CA PRO A 51 -4.29 -9.23 16.23
C PRO A 51 -3.08 -9.33 15.27
N PHE A 52 -1.96 -8.66 15.56
CA PHE A 52 -0.76 -8.70 14.71
C PHE A 52 0.36 -9.46 15.41
N ILE A 53 0.81 -10.56 14.79
CA ILE A 53 1.86 -11.41 15.35
C ILE A 53 2.91 -11.75 14.31
N VAL A 54 4.08 -12.21 14.78
CA VAL A 54 5.05 -12.90 13.93
C VAL A 54 4.91 -14.41 14.15
N ARG A 55 4.69 -15.15 13.07
CA ARG A 55 4.52 -16.61 13.12
C ARG A 55 5.22 -17.26 11.94
N LYS A 56 6.19 -18.14 12.25
CA LYS A 56 6.96 -18.90 11.24
C LYS A 56 7.61 -18.00 10.16
N GLY A 57 8.17 -16.87 10.58
CA GLY A 57 8.84 -15.94 9.68
C GLY A 57 7.90 -15.00 8.90
N MET A 58 6.61 -15.01 9.21
CA MET A 58 5.59 -14.20 8.54
C MET A 58 4.97 -13.21 9.53
N LEU A 59 4.61 -12.04 9.04
CA LEU A 59 3.69 -11.14 9.71
C LEU A 59 2.29 -11.70 9.48
N VAL A 60 1.51 -11.84 10.55
CA VAL A 60 0.17 -12.40 10.49
C VAL A 60 -0.81 -11.42 11.11
N SER A 61 -1.80 -11.02 10.32
CA SER A 61 -3.02 -10.38 10.81
C SER A 61 -4.02 -11.48 11.15
N LEU A 62 -4.44 -11.58 12.40
CA LEU A 62 -5.41 -12.57 12.89
C LEU A 62 -6.87 -12.18 12.61
N GLY A 63 -7.09 -11.02 12.00
CA GLY A 63 -8.41 -10.45 11.69
C GLY A 63 -9.22 -9.95 12.88
N THR A 64 -8.97 -10.46 14.09
CA THR A 64 -9.73 -10.11 15.30
C THR A 64 -8.84 -10.07 16.56
N PRO A 65 -8.97 -9.05 17.42
CA PRO A 65 -9.86 -7.88 17.30
C PRO A 65 -9.51 -6.98 16.10
N GLY A 66 -10.45 -6.13 15.69
CA GLY A 66 -10.26 -5.24 14.54
C GLY A 66 -9.30 -4.09 14.85
N GLY A 67 -8.48 -3.70 13.87
CA GLY A 67 -7.50 -2.63 14.04
C GLY A 67 -6.46 -2.59 12.93
N HIS A 68 -5.38 -1.85 13.17
CA HIS A 68 -4.34 -1.61 12.18
C HIS A 68 -2.95 -1.75 12.79
N LEU A 69 -2.03 -2.35 12.04
CA LEU A 69 -0.60 -2.28 12.29
C LEU A 69 -0.03 -1.17 11.42
N ILE A 70 0.49 -0.12 12.03
CA ILE A 70 0.84 1.13 11.35
C ILE A 70 2.35 1.36 11.44
N THR A 71 3.00 1.73 10.33
CA THR A 71 4.43 2.05 10.33
C THR A 71 4.70 3.26 11.22
N ASP A 72 5.78 3.27 12.00
CA ASP A 72 6.21 4.44 12.78
C ASP A 72 6.61 5.62 11.89
N SER A 73 7.11 5.31 10.69
CA SER A 73 7.57 6.29 9.71
C SER A 73 6.49 6.68 8.71
N VAL A 74 6.63 7.89 8.17
CA VAL A 74 5.83 8.45 7.08
C VAL A 74 6.62 8.35 5.78
N TYR A 75 5.95 7.98 4.69
CA TYR A 75 6.54 7.77 3.38
C TYR A 75 5.81 8.58 2.29
N SER A 76 6.54 8.92 1.24
CA SER A 76 6.05 9.46 -0.03
C SER A 76 6.87 8.84 -1.16
N ASP A 77 6.37 8.92 -2.40
CA ASP A 77 7.12 8.57 -3.61
C ASP A 77 7.81 7.20 -3.54
N TYR A 78 7.00 6.14 -3.43
CA TYR A 78 7.46 4.77 -3.21
C TYR A 78 6.68 3.74 -4.02
N ALA A 79 7.32 2.60 -4.25
CA ALA A 79 6.67 1.34 -4.59
C ALA A 79 6.65 0.45 -3.36
N LEU A 80 5.52 -0.19 -3.08
CA LEU A 80 5.31 -1.13 -2.00
C LEU A 80 4.97 -2.50 -2.59
N ASP A 81 5.86 -3.47 -2.37
CA ASP A 81 5.65 -4.87 -2.73
C ASP A 81 5.15 -5.66 -1.52
N VAL A 82 3.97 -6.25 -1.65
CA VAL A 82 3.33 -7.07 -0.63
C VAL A 82 3.09 -8.46 -1.19
N GLU A 83 3.49 -9.50 -0.44
CA GLU A 83 3.09 -10.88 -0.74
C GLU A 83 2.25 -11.43 0.39
N TYR A 84 0.99 -11.75 0.09
CA TYR A 84 -0.02 -12.13 1.07
C TYR A 84 -0.78 -13.39 0.67
N ARG A 85 -1.42 -14.02 1.66
CA ARG A 85 -2.44 -15.05 1.43
C ARG A 85 -3.46 -15.09 2.57
N PHE A 86 -4.68 -15.52 2.25
CA PHE A 86 -5.62 -16.00 3.25
C PHE A 86 -5.23 -17.42 3.64
N ALA A 87 -4.79 -17.62 4.89
CA ALA A 87 -4.30 -18.92 5.37
C ALA A 87 -5.43 -19.90 5.73
N GLY A 88 -6.66 -19.40 5.85
CA GLY A 88 -7.87 -20.17 6.13
C GLY A 88 -9.05 -19.60 5.35
N GLU A 89 -10.19 -19.42 6.03
CA GLU A 89 -11.38 -18.81 5.43
C GLU A 89 -11.05 -17.40 4.90
N PRO A 90 -11.25 -17.15 3.59
CA PRO A 90 -10.97 -15.86 3.01
C PRO A 90 -11.98 -14.83 3.53
N GLY A 91 -11.60 -13.56 3.49
CA GLY A 91 -12.46 -12.47 3.93
C GLY A 91 -11.77 -11.15 3.72
N ASN A 92 -11.69 -10.32 4.76
CA ASN A 92 -11.19 -8.95 4.61
C ASN A 92 -9.82 -8.69 5.25
N CYS A 93 -9.07 -7.81 4.59
CA CYS A 93 -7.82 -7.18 5.01
C CYS A 93 -7.55 -6.03 4.03
N GLY A 94 -6.49 -5.24 4.25
CA GLY A 94 -6.17 -4.14 3.36
C GLY A 94 -4.80 -3.54 3.64
N VAL A 95 -4.25 -2.88 2.62
CA VAL A 95 -3.09 -2.00 2.75
C VAL A 95 -3.57 -0.56 2.65
N LEU A 96 -3.46 0.20 3.74
CA LEU A 96 -3.83 1.60 3.78
C LEU A 96 -2.59 2.43 3.46
N VAL A 97 -2.62 3.12 2.33
CA VAL A 97 -1.59 4.09 1.94
C VAL A 97 -1.99 5.50 2.35
N HIS A 98 -0.99 6.33 2.61
CA HIS A 98 -1.18 7.69 3.10
C HIS A 98 -1.99 7.73 4.41
N ALA A 99 -1.83 6.72 5.26
CA ALA A 99 -2.48 6.67 6.56
C ALA A 99 -2.01 7.84 7.44
N SER A 100 -2.95 8.51 8.11
CA SER A 100 -2.65 9.65 8.97
C SER A 100 -3.44 9.62 10.27
N THR A 101 -4.53 10.39 10.38
CA THR A 101 -5.28 10.52 11.64
C THR A 101 -5.90 9.17 12.01
N PRO A 102 -5.47 8.52 13.12
CA PRO A 102 -6.00 7.23 13.53
C PRO A 102 -7.48 7.35 13.94
N ARG A 103 -8.22 6.24 13.79
CA ARG A 103 -9.62 6.11 14.25
C ARG A 103 -10.59 7.18 13.71
N PHE A 104 -10.29 7.76 12.56
CA PHE A 104 -11.11 8.78 11.92
C PHE A 104 -12.52 8.28 11.58
N LEU A 105 -12.63 7.07 11.00
CA LEU A 105 -13.92 6.51 10.59
C LEU A 105 -14.28 5.33 11.50
N TYR A 106 -15.52 5.33 11.99
CA TYR A 106 -16.09 4.33 12.91
C TYR A 106 -15.26 4.07 14.18
N GLY A 107 -14.38 5.01 14.56
CA GLY A 107 -13.48 4.84 15.70
C GLY A 107 -12.41 3.77 15.51
N MET A 108 -12.19 3.28 14.27
CA MET A 108 -11.23 2.20 13.99
C MET A 108 -10.32 2.50 12.80
N PHE A 109 -10.84 3.05 11.71
CA PHE A 109 -10.07 3.26 10.49
C PHE A 109 -9.31 4.60 10.51
N PRO A 110 -8.01 4.62 10.19
CA PRO A 110 -7.28 5.88 10.01
C PRO A 110 -7.74 6.60 8.73
N LYS A 111 -7.54 7.92 8.64
CA LYS A 111 -7.65 8.62 7.34
C LYS A 111 -6.61 8.06 6.37
N SER A 112 -7.01 7.63 5.18
CA SER A 112 -6.15 6.99 4.18
C SER A 112 -6.86 6.79 2.83
N ILE A 113 -6.11 6.30 1.84
CA ILE A 113 -6.65 5.49 0.76
C ILE A 113 -6.33 4.03 1.07
N GLU A 114 -7.35 3.21 1.24
CA GLU A 114 -7.18 1.76 1.39
C GLU A 114 -7.12 1.10 0.02
N VAL A 115 -6.05 0.37 -0.23
CA VAL A 115 -5.95 -0.64 -1.30
C VAL A 115 -6.48 -1.94 -0.72
N GLN A 116 -7.70 -2.27 -1.12
CA GLN A 116 -8.48 -3.38 -0.56
C GLN A 116 -7.81 -4.72 -0.81
N MET A 117 -7.91 -5.65 0.16
CA MET A 117 -7.51 -7.04 -0.01
C MET A 117 -8.67 -8.01 0.28
N MET A 118 -9.91 -7.52 0.41
CA MET A 118 -11.12 -8.34 0.42
C MET A 118 -11.09 -9.36 -0.71
N HIS A 119 -11.31 -10.63 -0.38
CA HIS A 119 -11.38 -11.71 -1.37
C HIS A 119 -12.39 -11.40 -2.48
N GLU A 120 -11.99 -11.67 -3.72
CA GLU A 120 -12.64 -11.34 -4.99
C GLU A 120 -12.64 -9.85 -5.35
N ASN A 121 -12.18 -8.95 -4.46
CA ASN A 121 -12.24 -7.50 -4.64
C ASN A 121 -10.89 -6.81 -4.34
N ALA A 122 -9.78 -7.57 -4.44
CA ALA A 122 -8.45 -7.03 -4.21
C ALA A 122 -8.14 -5.88 -5.20
N GLY A 123 -7.61 -4.78 -4.68
CA GLY A 123 -7.28 -3.58 -5.46
C GLY A 123 -8.39 -2.54 -5.60
N ASP A 124 -9.59 -2.78 -5.06
CA ASP A 124 -10.56 -1.70 -4.88
C ASP A 124 -9.94 -0.58 -4.05
N PHE A 125 -10.29 0.68 -4.37
CA PHE A 125 -9.96 1.78 -3.47
C PHE A 125 -11.11 2.03 -2.50
N TRP A 126 -10.79 2.11 -1.21
CA TRP A 126 -11.68 2.65 -0.21
C TRP A 126 -11.16 4.00 0.30
N CYS A 127 -11.92 5.04 0.01
CA CYS A 127 -11.64 6.41 0.43
C CYS A 127 -12.04 6.59 1.90
N ILE A 128 -11.09 6.87 2.80
CA ILE A 128 -11.34 7.04 4.24
C ILE A 128 -10.82 8.40 4.67
N GLY A 129 -11.71 9.39 4.77
CA GLY A 129 -11.36 10.79 5.04
C GLY A 129 -10.48 11.48 3.97
N GLU A 130 -10.02 10.72 2.99
CA GLU A 130 -9.33 11.14 1.78
C GLU A 130 -10.18 10.81 0.55
N ASP A 131 -9.74 11.23 -0.63
CA ASP A 131 -10.39 10.95 -1.91
C ASP A 131 -9.34 10.78 -3.02
N ILE A 132 -9.69 10.03 -4.07
CA ILE A 132 -8.85 9.77 -5.26
C ILE A 132 -9.75 9.71 -6.50
N THR A 133 -9.24 10.23 -7.62
CA THR A 133 -9.95 10.20 -8.91
C THR A 133 -9.41 9.08 -9.77
N VAL A 134 -10.29 8.28 -10.35
CA VAL A 134 -9.96 7.25 -11.35
C VAL A 134 -10.75 7.49 -12.65
N PRO A 135 -10.40 6.87 -13.78
CA PRO A 135 -11.27 6.84 -14.94
C PRO A 135 -12.64 6.22 -14.61
N ASP A 136 -13.70 6.70 -15.27
CA ASP A 136 -15.07 6.13 -15.17
C ASP A 136 -15.69 6.14 -13.76
N MET A 137 -15.39 7.18 -12.96
CA MET A 137 -15.87 7.32 -11.57
C MET A 137 -17.37 7.07 -11.39
N VAL A 138 -18.23 7.51 -12.31
CA VAL A 138 -19.69 7.34 -12.15
C VAL A 138 -20.08 5.86 -12.21
N GLU A 139 -19.43 5.09 -13.08
CA GLU A 139 -19.62 3.65 -13.18
C GLU A 139 -19.01 2.92 -11.97
N ARG A 140 -17.79 3.31 -11.59
CA ARG A 140 -17.01 2.61 -10.55
C ARG A 140 -17.32 3.02 -9.12
N ARG A 141 -17.98 4.17 -8.91
CA ARG A 141 -18.30 4.74 -7.58
C ARG A 141 -19.75 5.20 -7.45
N GLY A 142 -20.52 5.31 -8.54
CA GLY A 142 -21.91 5.80 -8.52
C GLY A 142 -22.05 7.31 -8.70
N PRO A 143 -23.23 7.91 -8.38
CA PRO A 143 -23.50 9.33 -8.60
C PRO A 143 -22.58 10.28 -7.82
N LYS A 144 -22.17 11.38 -8.46
CA LYS A 144 -21.12 12.29 -7.95
C LYS A 144 -21.46 12.99 -6.63
N ASP A 145 -22.71 13.33 -6.42
CA ASP A 145 -23.20 13.98 -5.19
C ASP A 145 -23.16 13.05 -3.96
N GLU A 146 -23.05 11.75 -4.18
CA GLU A 146 -22.92 10.74 -3.14
C GLU A 146 -21.45 10.42 -2.77
N TRP A 147 -20.46 10.92 -3.50
CA TRP A 147 -19.05 10.65 -3.23
C TRP A 147 -18.56 11.32 -1.94
N GLY A 148 -17.53 10.73 -1.35
CA GLY A 148 -16.80 11.24 -0.20
C GLY A 148 -16.08 10.13 0.57
N GLY A 149 -15.32 10.51 1.60
CA GLY A 149 -14.53 9.62 2.45
C GLY A 149 -15.12 9.34 3.84
N THR A 150 -16.37 9.75 4.10
CA THR A 150 -17.01 9.72 5.42
C THR A 150 -18.20 8.76 5.48
N GLU A 151 -18.72 8.50 6.68
CA GLU A 151 -19.93 7.70 6.87
C GLU A 151 -21.10 8.21 6.01
N GLY A 152 -21.86 7.28 5.43
CA GLY A 152 -22.99 7.60 4.54
C GLY A 152 -22.61 8.05 3.12
N LYS A 153 -21.32 8.16 2.79
CA LYS A 153 -20.85 8.44 1.43
C LYS A 153 -20.45 7.17 0.68
N LYS A 154 -20.49 7.23 -0.65
CA LYS A 154 -19.92 6.20 -1.52
C LYS A 154 -18.40 6.32 -1.47
N ARG A 155 -17.78 5.50 -0.63
CA ARG A 155 -16.33 5.48 -0.37
C ARG A 155 -15.57 4.48 -1.25
N ARG A 156 -16.24 3.42 -1.69
CA ARG A 156 -15.68 2.34 -2.50
C ARG A 156 -15.63 2.71 -3.97
N ILE A 157 -14.48 2.51 -4.60
CA ILE A 157 -14.24 2.59 -6.04
C ILE A 157 -13.83 1.20 -6.50
N LEU A 158 -14.67 0.57 -7.31
CA LEU A 158 -14.41 -0.77 -7.86
C LEU A 158 -13.11 -0.79 -8.67
N ASN A 159 -12.34 -1.86 -8.61
CA ASN A 159 -11.14 -2.10 -9.42
C ASN A 159 -11.49 -2.29 -10.92
N LEU A 160 -10.48 -2.61 -11.73
CA LEU A 160 -10.60 -2.78 -13.19
C LEU A 160 -10.80 -4.23 -13.64
N THR A 161 -10.57 -5.20 -12.75
CA THR A 161 -10.44 -6.61 -13.13
C THR A 161 -11.11 -7.54 -12.12
N ASP A 162 -11.73 -8.59 -12.64
CA ASP A 162 -12.17 -9.74 -11.87
C ASP A 162 -11.12 -10.85 -11.95
N GLY A 163 -10.97 -11.63 -10.88
CA GLY A 163 -10.17 -12.87 -10.91
C GLY A 163 -8.66 -12.69 -10.98
N SER A 164 -8.14 -11.50 -10.68
CA SER A 164 -6.67 -11.27 -10.60
C SER A 164 -6.02 -11.96 -9.39
N GLU A 165 -6.80 -12.41 -8.41
CA GLU A 165 -6.31 -13.19 -7.27
C GLU A 165 -6.12 -14.67 -7.62
N LYS A 166 -5.11 -15.29 -7.00
CA LYS A 166 -4.94 -16.74 -6.99
C LYS A 166 -5.94 -17.40 -6.05
N PRO A 167 -6.14 -18.73 -6.18
CA PRO A 167 -6.99 -19.48 -5.26
C PRO A 167 -6.60 -19.28 -3.78
N VAL A 168 -7.60 -19.38 -2.89
CA VAL A 168 -7.42 -19.28 -1.45
C VAL A 168 -6.30 -20.22 -0.96
N GLY A 169 -5.44 -19.71 -0.08
CA GLY A 169 -4.26 -20.43 0.42
C GLY A 169 -2.98 -20.24 -0.41
N GLU A 170 -3.10 -19.78 -1.67
CA GLU A 170 -1.96 -19.42 -2.51
C GLU A 170 -1.47 -17.98 -2.27
N TRP A 171 -0.21 -17.72 -2.61
CA TRP A 171 0.42 -16.41 -2.43
C TRP A 171 0.09 -15.47 -3.59
N ASN A 172 -0.60 -14.38 -3.25
CA ASN A 172 -0.81 -13.23 -4.11
C ASN A 172 0.36 -12.25 -3.98
N GLN A 173 0.74 -11.63 -5.10
CA GLN A 173 1.62 -10.46 -5.11
C GLN A 173 0.80 -9.22 -5.39
N MET A 174 0.90 -8.22 -4.53
CA MET A 174 0.35 -6.88 -4.74
C MET A 174 1.50 -5.89 -4.84
N HIS A 175 1.50 -5.10 -5.91
CA HIS A 175 2.46 -4.02 -6.13
C HIS A 175 1.69 -2.69 -6.12
N ILE A 176 2.08 -1.77 -5.24
CA ILE A 176 1.43 -0.47 -5.11
C ILE A 176 2.48 0.62 -5.35
N GLU A 177 2.29 1.45 -6.37
CA GLU A 177 3.10 2.63 -6.59
C GLU A 177 2.36 3.88 -6.13
N CYS A 178 2.99 4.68 -5.27
CA CYS A 178 2.53 6.00 -4.87
C CYS A 178 3.58 7.02 -5.35
N LEU A 179 3.21 7.95 -6.24
CA LEU A 179 4.11 9.00 -6.72
C LEU A 179 3.36 10.34 -6.78
N GLY A 180 3.79 11.30 -5.97
CA GLY A 180 3.03 12.51 -5.70
C GLY A 180 1.60 12.17 -5.29
N ARG A 181 0.61 12.62 -6.09
CA ARG A 181 -0.82 12.40 -5.85
C ARG A 181 -1.43 11.27 -6.68
N ALA A 182 -0.59 10.38 -7.21
CA ALA A 182 -1.02 9.23 -8.01
C ALA A 182 -0.77 7.92 -7.27
N VAL A 183 -1.70 6.98 -7.42
CA VAL A 183 -1.61 5.61 -6.86
C VAL A 183 -1.94 4.60 -7.97
N LYS A 184 -1.04 3.63 -8.21
CA LYS A 184 -1.28 2.50 -9.11
C LYS A 184 -1.15 1.19 -8.36
N VAL A 185 -2.00 0.23 -8.69
CA VAL A 185 -2.08 -1.05 -8.01
C VAL A 185 -2.10 -2.17 -9.03
N TRP A 186 -1.22 -3.15 -8.84
CA TRP A 186 -1.24 -4.41 -9.55
C TRP A 186 -1.45 -5.58 -8.60
N VAL A 187 -2.20 -6.58 -9.03
CA VAL A 187 -2.35 -7.86 -8.34
C VAL A 187 -1.97 -8.97 -9.30
N ASN A 188 -0.96 -9.77 -8.93
CA ASN A 188 -0.39 -10.85 -9.75
C ASN A 188 -0.03 -10.45 -11.20
N GLY A 189 0.32 -9.18 -11.41
CA GLY A 189 0.71 -8.63 -12.71
C GLY A 189 -0.39 -7.90 -13.47
N ASP A 190 -1.66 -8.04 -13.07
CA ASP A 190 -2.77 -7.29 -13.66
C ASP A 190 -2.85 -5.90 -13.03
N LEU A 191 -2.95 -4.85 -13.84
CA LEU A 191 -3.25 -3.50 -13.35
C LEU A 191 -4.72 -3.46 -12.89
N VAL A 192 -4.93 -3.52 -11.59
CA VAL A 192 -6.27 -3.56 -11.00
C VAL A 192 -6.80 -2.16 -10.67
N ASN A 193 -5.93 -1.17 -10.44
CA ASN A 193 -6.37 0.20 -10.21
C ASN A 193 -5.30 1.24 -10.53
N SER A 194 -5.74 2.44 -10.94
CA SER A 194 -4.87 3.58 -11.22
C SER A 194 -5.67 4.86 -10.99
N GLY A 195 -5.21 5.68 -10.05
CA GLY A 195 -5.86 6.91 -9.66
C GLY A 195 -4.89 8.08 -9.54
N THR A 196 -5.42 9.28 -9.71
CA THR A 196 -4.73 10.56 -9.60
C THR A 196 -5.48 11.49 -8.67
N ASP A 197 -4.90 12.67 -8.43
CA ASP A 197 -5.50 13.73 -7.62
C ASP A 197 -5.83 13.30 -6.19
N CYS A 198 -5.17 12.24 -5.68
CA CYS A 198 -5.31 11.75 -4.32
C CYS A 198 -5.13 12.89 -3.33
N THR A 199 -6.08 13.12 -2.42
CA THR A 199 -6.06 14.27 -1.49
C THR A 199 -4.83 14.30 -0.60
N ALA A 200 -4.23 13.15 -0.33
CA ALA A 200 -2.93 12.99 0.32
C ALA A 200 -1.85 12.52 -0.68
N ASP A 201 -0.61 12.95 -0.47
CA ASP A 201 0.59 12.55 -1.24
C ASP A 201 1.67 11.87 -0.38
N HIS A 202 1.43 11.76 0.93
CA HIS A 202 2.31 11.10 1.89
C HIS A 202 1.53 10.62 3.11
N GLY A 203 2.11 9.68 3.85
CA GLY A 203 1.57 9.21 5.12
C GLY A 203 2.23 7.90 5.56
N GLN A 204 1.73 7.33 6.64
CA GLN A 204 2.13 6.00 7.09
C GLN A 204 1.53 4.94 6.17
N ILE A 205 2.04 3.72 6.29
CA ILE A 205 1.43 2.52 5.71
C ILE A 205 0.78 1.75 6.87
N ALA A 206 -0.43 1.25 6.66
CA ALA A 206 -1.07 0.39 7.64
C ALA A 206 -1.57 -0.93 7.03
N LEU A 207 -1.44 -2.02 7.79
CA LEU A 207 -2.00 -3.32 7.48
C LEU A 207 -3.20 -3.58 8.38
N GLN A 208 -4.29 -4.06 7.80
CA GLN A 208 -5.56 -4.19 8.50
C GLN A 208 -5.74 -5.57 9.18
N ALA A 209 -6.43 -5.58 10.31
CA ALA A 209 -7.10 -6.75 10.85
C ALA A 209 -8.63 -6.55 10.78
N GLU A 210 -9.32 -7.33 9.94
CA GLU A 210 -10.77 -7.27 9.81
C GLU A 210 -11.38 -8.64 9.42
N GLY A 211 -11.62 -9.50 10.42
CA GLY A 211 -12.45 -10.71 10.29
C GLY A 211 -11.73 -11.97 9.82
N SER A 212 -10.74 -11.88 8.93
CA SER A 212 -10.01 -13.04 8.40
C SER A 212 -8.52 -13.02 8.69
N GLU A 213 -7.93 -14.21 8.83
CA GLU A 213 -6.49 -14.36 9.03
C GLU A 213 -5.73 -14.23 7.70
N VAL A 214 -4.77 -13.31 7.65
CA VAL A 214 -3.90 -13.06 6.49
C VAL A 214 -2.44 -13.17 6.91
N GLU A 215 -1.68 -13.94 6.14
CA GLU A 215 -0.23 -14.05 6.30
C GLU A 215 0.47 -13.21 5.24
N PHE A 216 1.49 -12.47 5.67
CA PHE A 216 2.37 -11.67 4.84
C PHE A 216 3.79 -12.18 5.00
N ARG A 217 4.42 -12.57 3.88
CA ARG A 217 5.83 -13.00 3.88
C ARG A 217 6.79 -11.93 3.36
N LYS A 218 6.25 -10.90 2.70
CA LYS A 218 7.00 -9.76 2.17
C LYS A 218 6.19 -8.49 2.32
N VAL A 219 6.82 -7.47 2.89
CA VAL A 219 6.35 -6.08 2.90
C VAL A 219 7.60 -5.22 2.68
N THR A 220 7.83 -4.79 1.45
CA THR A 220 9.07 -4.11 1.06
C THR A 220 8.73 -2.81 0.36
N LEU A 221 9.36 -1.72 0.80
CA LEU A 221 9.22 -0.40 0.22
C LEU A 221 10.46 -0.05 -0.60
N SER A 222 10.28 0.48 -1.80
CA SER A 222 11.36 0.95 -2.67
C SER A 222 11.10 2.40 -3.08
N PRO A 223 12.11 3.28 -3.07
CA PRO A 223 11.97 4.65 -3.57
C PRO A 223 11.58 4.70 -5.04
N LEU A 224 10.63 5.56 -5.39
CA LEU A 224 10.08 5.67 -6.74
C LEU A 224 10.34 7.07 -7.32
N LYS A 225 10.75 7.11 -8.59
CA LYS A 225 11.02 8.38 -9.31
C LYS A 225 10.11 8.59 -10.52
N GLN A 226 9.47 7.52 -10.98
CA GLN A 226 8.59 7.51 -12.13
C GLN A 226 7.63 6.34 -11.97
N LEU A 227 6.35 6.55 -12.30
CA LEU A 227 5.36 5.47 -12.35
C LEU A 227 5.71 4.48 -13.46
N SER A 228 5.53 3.19 -13.18
CA SER A 228 5.65 2.13 -14.16
C SER A 228 4.55 2.22 -15.22
N ALA A 229 4.83 1.71 -16.42
CA ALA A 229 3.81 1.52 -17.45
C ALA A 229 2.71 0.55 -16.97
N ASP A 230 1.52 0.64 -17.54
CA ASP A 230 0.36 -0.18 -17.12
C ASP A 230 0.61 -1.69 -17.25
N ASP A 231 1.40 -2.10 -18.24
CA ASP A 231 1.75 -3.48 -18.55
C ASP A 231 3.09 -3.95 -17.92
N ALA A 232 3.72 -3.12 -17.08
CA ALA A 232 5.08 -3.37 -16.58
C ALA A 232 5.26 -4.69 -15.82
N PHE A 233 4.19 -5.20 -15.22
CA PHE A 233 4.20 -6.43 -14.41
C PHE A 233 3.38 -7.56 -15.03
N SER A 234 2.85 -7.38 -16.25
CA SER A 234 2.00 -8.39 -16.89
C SER A 234 2.72 -9.73 -16.97
N SER A 235 2.08 -10.78 -16.48
CA SER A 235 2.67 -12.11 -16.36
C SER A 235 2.90 -12.80 -17.72
N GLY A 236 2.48 -12.20 -18.83
CA GLY A 236 2.69 -12.72 -20.19
C GLY A 236 1.99 -14.06 -20.49
N ALA A 237 1.32 -14.65 -19.50
CA ALA A 237 0.62 -15.92 -19.59
C ALA A 237 -0.88 -15.65 -19.43
N LYS A 238 -1.59 -15.67 -20.56
CA LYS A 238 -3.04 -15.92 -20.59
C LYS A 238 -3.30 -17.39 -20.80
#